data_AF-A0A267F6E0-F1
#
_entry.id   AF-A0A267F6E0-F1
#
_cell.length_a   1.000
_cell.length_b   1.000
_cell.length_c   1.000
_cell.angle_alpha   90.00
_cell.angle_beta   90.00
_cell.angle_gamma   90.00
#
_symmetry.space_group_name_H-M   'P 1'
#
loop_
_entity.id
_entity.type
_entity.pdbx_description
1 polymer ?
#
loop_
_entity_poly.entity_id
_entity_poly.type
_entity_poly.pdbx_seq_one_letter_code
_entity_poly.pdbx_strand_id
1 'polypeptide(L)'
;MQLQRCSDQLERHGCFVCFLMAHGSPDCVFGSDGRPCRIPDVTKIFQSSCCRSLAGKPKIFFIQACRGQHHDAPLDDSSSKSNEPQVPEPVPAFSPLPRPTSCCATPPQRTSTPTGFLRPAPSSCKPCAG
;
A
#
# COMPACT_ATOMS: atom_id res chain seq x y z
N MET A 1 7.24 6.02 -6.20
CA MET A 1 8.17 5.18 -5.39
C MET A 1 9.56 5.34 -5.98
N GLN A 2 10.60 5.59 -5.18
CA GLN A 2 11.99 5.58 -5.68
C GLN A 2 12.74 4.46 -4.97
N LEU A 3 12.94 3.32 -5.65
CA LEU A 3 13.80 2.27 -5.12
C LEU A 3 15.25 2.62 -5.44
N GLN A 4 16.07 2.69 -4.39
CA GLN A 4 17.51 2.87 -4.52
C GLN A 4 18.15 1.61 -5.12
N ARG A 5 19.31 1.78 -5.76
CA ARG A 5 20.10 0.67 -6.29
C ARG A 5 20.47 -0.33 -5.19
N CYS A 6 20.73 -1.57 -5.61
CA CYS A 6 21.21 -2.59 -4.70
C CYS A 6 22.53 -2.15 -4.04
N SER A 7 22.59 -2.31 -2.72
CA SER A 7 23.77 -2.05 -1.91
C SER A 7 24.68 -3.29 -1.88
N ASP A 8 26.00 -3.06 -1.86
CA ASP A 8 26.98 -4.14 -1.73
C ASP A 8 26.90 -4.82 -0.36
N GLN A 9 26.31 -4.15 0.64
CA GLN A 9 26.13 -4.72 1.98
C GLN A 9 25.26 -5.99 2.00
N LEU A 10 24.38 -6.16 1.00
CA LEU A 10 23.54 -7.36 0.84
C LEU A 10 24.35 -8.64 0.57
N GLU A 11 25.63 -8.52 0.19
CA GLU A 11 26.52 -9.65 -0.07
C GLU A 11 26.76 -10.51 1.19
N ARG A 12 26.73 -9.91 2.38
CA ARG A 12 26.98 -10.64 3.64
C ARG A 12 25.73 -11.33 4.23
N HIS A 13 24.57 -11.17 3.60
CA HIS A 13 23.31 -11.76 4.06
C HIS A 13 22.91 -12.97 3.22
N GLY A 14 22.19 -13.93 3.81
CA GLY A 14 21.77 -15.17 3.15
C GLY A 14 20.49 -15.06 2.30
N CYS A 15 19.62 -14.09 2.58
CA CYS A 15 18.39 -13.85 1.82
C CYS A 15 17.98 -12.37 1.85
N PHE A 16 17.04 -12.00 0.97
CA PHE A 16 16.41 -10.70 0.94
C PHE A 16 14.90 -10.85 1.15
N VAL A 17 14.33 -10.01 2.03
CA VAL A 17 12.90 -9.95 2.31
C VAL A 17 12.45 -8.50 2.21
N CYS A 18 11.36 -8.25 1.47
CA CYS A 18 10.77 -6.94 1.29
C CYS A 18 9.28 -6.96 1.57
N PHE A 19 8.81 -6.01 2.37
CA PHE A 19 7.39 -5.75 2.60
C PHE A 19 7.01 -4.46 1.88
N LEU A 20 6.06 -4.57 0.95
CA LEU A 20 5.56 -3.47 0.13
C LEU A 20 4.11 -3.23 0.49
N MET A 21 3.85 -2.12 1.19
CA MET A 21 2.52 -1.73 1.67
C MET A 21 2.12 -0.42 0.99
N ALA A 22 1.13 -0.45 0.11
CA ALA A 22 0.73 0.70 -0.69
C ALA A 22 -0.71 0.56 -1.21
N HIS A 23 -1.28 1.66 -1.72
CA HIS A 23 -2.39 1.56 -2.66
C HIS A 23 -1.92 0.83 -3.92
N GLY A 24 -2.84 0.12 -4.57
CA GLY A 24 -2.53 -0.64 -5.76
C GLY A 24 -3.68 -0.73 -6.74
N SER A 25 -3.33 -1.21 -7.92
CA SER A 25 -4.23 -1.62 -8.98
C SER A 25 -3.70 -2.96 -9.54
N PRO A 26 -4.35 -3.57 -10.54
CA PRO A 26 -3.80 -4.77 -11.18
C PRO A 26 -2.31 -4.55 -11.56
N ASP A 27 -1.45 -5.42 -11.02
CA ASP A 27 0.00 -5.49 -11.24
C ASP A 27 0.82 -4.23 -10.90
N CYS A 28 0.25 -3.24 -10.21
CA CYS A 28 0.91 -1.99 -9.86
C CYS A 28 0.71 -1.61 -8.38
N VAL A 29 1.71 -0.91 -7.85
CA VAL A 29 1.62 -0.16 -6.59
C VAL A 29 1.79 1.32 -6.85
N PHE A 30 1.20 2.16 -6.01
CA PHE A 30 1.35 3.62 -6.10
C PHE A 30 2.40 4.13 -5.12
N GLY A 31 3.26 5.03 -5.58
CA GLY A 31 4.10 5.81 -4.68
C GLY A 31 3.34 6.89 -3.94
N SER A 32 4.00 7.50 -2.96
CA SER A 32 3.52 8.71 -2.28
C SER A 32 3.29 9.89 -3.23
N ASP A 33 3.94 9.87 -4.40
CA ASP A 33 3.75 10.80 -5.51
C ASP A 33 2.51 10.50 -6.36
N GLY A 34 1.71 9.49 -5.99
CA GLY A 34 0.53 9.06 -6.73
C GLY A 34 0.85 8.39 -8.07
N ARG A 35 2.13 8.18 -8.40
CA ARG A 35 2.55 7.57 -9.66
C ARG A 35 2.51 6.05 -9.56
N PRO A 36 1.99 5.34 -10.58
CA PRO A 36 2.00 3.89 -10.62
C PRO A 36 3.42 3.36 -10.86
N CYS A 37 3.72 2.24 -10.21
CA CYS A 37 4.95 1.47 -10.40
C CYS A 37 4.56 0.00 -10.57
N ARG A 38 4.96 -0.61 -11.68
CA ARG A 38 4.65 -2.03 -11.91
C ARG A 38 5.46 -2.89 -10.95
N ILE A 39 4.81 -3.89 -10.36
CA ILE A 39 5.47 -4.84 -9.46
C ILE A 39 6.67 -5.56 -10.12
N PRO A 40 6.60 -5.97 -11.40
CA PRO A 40 7.77 -6.51 -12.12
C PRO A 40 8.97 -5.55 -12.16
N ASP A 41 8.74 -4.25 -12.32
CA ASP A 41 9.83 -3.27 -12.37
C ASP A 41 10.50 -3.11 -11.00
N VAL A 42 9.69 -3.13 -9.93
CA VAL A 42 10.17 -3.11 -8.54
C VAL A 42 10.99 -4.35 -8.22
N THR A 43 10.55 -5.54 -8.62
CA THR A 43 11.28 -6.79 -8.32
C THR A 43 12.51 -6.99 -9.22
N LYS A 44 12.49 -6.46 -10.45
CA LYS A 44 13.59 -6.56 -11.42
C LYS A 44 14.91 -6.02 -10.88
N ILE A 45 14.89 -4.95 -10.10
CA ILE A 45 16.14 -4.36 -9.58
C ILE A 45 16.89 -5.30 -8.61
N PHE A 46 16.20 -6.27 -8.01
CA PHE A 46 16.77 -7.28 -7.12
C PHE A 46 17.12 -8.59 -7.83
N GLN A 47 16.89 -8.68 -9.14
CA GLN A 47 17.35 -9.82 -9.94
C GLN A 47 18.88 -9.85 -9.97
N SER A 48 19.47 -11.03 -10.16
CA SER A 48 20.92 -11.23 -10.16
C SER A 48 21.64 -10.37 -11.23
N SER A 49 20.98 -10.12 -12.36
CA SER A 49 21.48 -9.25 -13.44
C SER A 49 21.60 -7.78 -13.03
N CYS A 50 20.74 -7.30 -12.13
CA CYS A 50 20.73 -5.92 -11.64
C CYS A 50 21.41 -5.77 -10.26
N CYS A 51 21.44 -6.84 -9.48
CA CYS A 51 21.93 -6.89 -8.12
C CYS A 51 22.79 -8.15 -7.89
N ARG A 52 24.09 -8.01 -8.15
CA ARG A 52 25.06 -9.11 -8.00
C ARG A 52 25.19 -9.61 -6.56
N SER A 53 25.06 -8.71 -5.58
CA SER A 53 25.11 -9.06 -4.14
C SER A 53 23.98 -10.01 -3.68
N LEU A 54 22.91 -10.12 -4.47
CA LEU A 54 21.81 -11.07 -4.27
C LEU A 54 21.79 -12.22 -5.30
N ALA A 55 22.86 -12.43 -6.07
CA ALA A 55 22.97 -13.58 -6.97
C ALA A 55 22.98 -14.89 -6.17
N GLY A 56 22.20 -15.88 -6.60
CA GLY A 56 22.07 -17.18 -5.91
C GLY A 56 21.31 -17.14 -4.57
N LYS A 57 20.82 -15.99 -4.13
CA LYS A 57 20.13 -15.83 -2.83
C LYS A 57 18.61 -15.71 -3.00
N PRO A 58 17.80 -16.30 -2.09
CA PRO A 58 16.35 -16.15 -2.11
C PRO A 58 15.91 -14.68 -1.96
N LYS A 59 14.87 -14.29 -2.71
CA LYS A 59 14.26 -12.94 -2.70
C LYS A 59 12.77 -13.06 -2.48
N ILE A 60 12.30 -12.66 -1.31
CA ILE A 60 10.92 -12.83 -0.87
C ILE A 60 10.25 -11.45 -0.81
N PHE A 61 9.10 -11.31 -1.45
CA PHE A 61 8.32 -10.07 -1.46
C PHE A 61 6.93 -10.33 -0.91
N PHE A 62 6.55 -9.57 0.11
CA PHE A 62 5.19 -9.50 0.63
C PHE A 62 4.57 -8.20 0.12
N ILE A 63 3.52 -8.30 -0.68
CA ILE A 63 2.89 -7.14 -1.32
C ILE A 63 1.46 -7.02 -0.79
N GLN A 64 1.24 -6.03 0.06
CA GLN A 64 -0.08 -5.65 0.56
C GLN A 64 -0.56 -4.43 -0.24
N ALA A 65 -1.37 -4.69 -1.26
CA ALA A 65 -1.96 -3.67 -2.10
C ALA A 65 -3.25 -4.20 -2.75
N CYS A 66 -4.16 -3.29 -3.11
CA CYS A 66 -5.34 -3.66 -3.88
C CYS A 66 -4.91 -4.17 -5.28
N ARG A 67 -5.61 -5.17 -5.81
CA ARG A 67 -5.40 -5.69 -7.18
C ARG A 67 -6.60 -5.43 -8.10
N GLY A 68 -7.45 -4.50 -7.70
CA GLY A 68 -8.77 -4.26 -8.28
C GLY A 68 -9.79 -3.95 -7.18
N GLN A 69 -11.04 -3.80 -7.58
CA GLN A 69 -12.18 -3.55 -6.68
C GLN A 69 -13.10 -4.78 -6.56
N HIS A 70 -12.71 -5.90 -7.16
CA HIS A 70 -13.50 -7.13 -7.09
C HIS A 70 -13.32 -7.76 -5.71
N HIS A 71 -14.43 -8.04 -5.05
CA HIS A 71 -14.47 -8.78 -3.81
C HIS A 71 -14.83 -10.23 -4.11
N ASP A 72 -14.16 -11.17 -3.45
CA ASP A 72 -14.54 -12.57 -3.55
C ASP A 72 -15.94 -12.76 -2.97
N ALA A 73 -16.79 -13.46 -3.71
CA ALA A 73 -18.12 -13.80 -3.21
C ALA A 73 -17.98 -14.72 -1.99
N PRO A 74 -18.80 -14.54 -0.94
CA PRO A 74 -18.90 -15.51 0.12
C PRO A 74 -19.25 -16.88 -0.46
N LEU A 75 -18.57 -17.93 -0.01
CA LEU A 75 -19.00 -19.29 -0.33
C LEU A 75 -20.25 -19.58 0.49
N ASP A 76 -21.39 -19.72 -0.18
CA ASP A 76 -22.63 -20.21 0.42
C ASP A 76 -22.47 -21.68 0.86
N ASP A 77 -22.27 -21.90 2.17
CA ASP A 77 -22.30 -23.24 2.76
C ASP A 77 -23.74 -23.74 2.83
N SER A 78 -24.24 -24.22 1.68
CA SER A 78 -25.59 -24.78 1.53
C SER A 78 -25.69 -26.22 2.06
N SER A 79 -25.07 -26.53 3.19
CA SER A 79 -25.11 -27.87 3.80
C SER A 79 -25.58 -27.86 5.26
N SER A 80 -26.81 -27.38 5.51
CA SER A 80 -27.76 -27.96 6.49
C SER A 80 -29.08 -27.20 6.49
N LYS A 81 -30.16 -27.86 6.06
CA LYS A 81 -31.52 -27.48 6.46
C LYS A 81 -31.73 -27.92 7.91
N SER A 82 -31.78 -26.98 8.84
CA SER A 82 -32.40 -27.21 10.15
C SER A 82 -33.04 -25.92 10.64
N ASN A 83 -34.31 -26.04 11.00
CA ASN A 83 -35.28 -25.01 11.43
C ASN A 83 -34.70 -23.74 12.07
N GLU A 84 -35.24 -22.62 11.61
CA GLU A 84 -35.26 -21.30 12.24
C GLU A 84 -35.91 -21.34 13.65
N PRO A 85 -35.28 -20.73 14.66
CA PRO A 85 -36.01 -20.08 15.74
C PRO A 85 -35.84 -18.55 15.63
N GLN A 86 -36.95 -17.82 15.59
CA GLN A 86 -36.96 -16.35 15.66
C GLN A 86 -36.26 -15.85 16.93
N VAL A 87 -35.22 -15.03 16.75
CA VAL A 87 -34.56 -14.28 17.83
C VAL A 87 -35.04 -12.82 17.73
N PRO A 88 -35.51 -12.21 18.84
CA PRO A 88 -36.11 -10.88 18.82
C PRO A 88 -35.11 -9.76 18.44
N GLU A 89 -35.69 -8.69 17.89
CA GLU A 89 -35.19 -7.39 17.42
C GLU A 89 -33.76 -6.92 17.82
N PRO A 90 -33.07 -6.18 16.93
CA PRO A 90 -31.64 -5.91 17.02
C PRO A 90 -31.25 -4.98 18.17
N VAL A 91 -30.22 -5.37 18.91
CA VAL A 91 -29.41 -4.48 19.75
C VAL A 91 -28.89 -3.30 18.92
N PRO A 92 -28.86 -2.07 19.47
CA PRO A 92 -28.42 -0.90 18.72
C PRO A 92 -26.98 -1.13 18.27
N ALA A 93 -26.79 -1.10 16.95
CA ALA A 93 -25.48 -1.11 16.34
C ALA A 93 -24.65 0.01 16.96
N PHE A 94 -23.49 -0.32 17.50
CA PHE A 94 -22.44 0.69 17.65
C PHE A 94 -22.22 1.24 16.24
N SER A 95 -22.65 2.48 16.01
CA SER A 95 -22.41 3.18 14.76
C SER A 95 -20.92 3.04 14.44
N PRO A 96 -20.54 2.57 13.23
CA PRO A 96 -19.14 2.57 12.85
C PRO A 96 -18.61 3.98 13.05
N LEU A 97 -17.57 4.12 13.88
CA LEU A 97 -16.87 5.39 14.00
C LEU A 97 -16.54 5.86 12.58
N PRO A 98 -16.79 7.12 12.21
CA PRO A 98 -16.47 7.60 10.88
C PRO A 98 -15.02 7.24 10.57
N ARG A 99 -14.80 6.46 9.51
CA ARG A 99 -13.44 6.17 9.03
C ARG A 99 -12.74 7.51 8.85
N PRO A 100 -11.55 7.72 9.44
CA PRO A 100 -10.82 8.96 9.22
C PRO A 100 -10.58 9.10 7.72
N THR A 101 -11.23 10.07 7.08
CA THR A 101 -11.05 10.42 5.67
C THR A 101 -9.75 11.17 5.40
N SER A 102 -8.74 11.03 6.26
CA SER A 102 -7.46 11.73 6.10
C SER A 102 -6.28 10.78 6.14
N CYS A 103 -5.98 10.20 4.98
CA CYS A 103 -4.65 9.64 4.68
C CYS A 103 -3.58 10.72 4.49
N CYS A 104 -3.89 12.00 4.75
CA CYS A 104 -3.00 13.13 4.47
C CYS A 104 -2.76 13.95 5.74
N ALA A 105 -2.26 13.33 6.81
CA ALA A 105 -1.50 14.09 7.79
C ALA A 105 -0.10 14.29 7.21
N THR A 106 0.14 15.44 6.59
CA THR A 106 1.50 15.91 6.34
C THR A 106 2.22 15.96 7.69
N PRO A 107 3.41 15.35 7.87
CA PRO A 107 4.18 15.54 9.08
C PRO A 107 4.42 17.04 9.29
N PRO A 108 4.39 17.58 10.52
CA PRO A 108 4.73 18.97 10.77
C PRO A 108 6.18 19.20 10.30
N GLN A 109 6.34 19.89 9.17
CA GLN A 109 7.65 20.34 8.73
C GLN A 109 8.10 21.45 9.67
N ARG A 110 8.89 21.07 10.68
CA ARG A 110 9.75 22.01 11.39
C ARG A 110 10.83 22.45 10.40
N THR A 111 10.73 23.66 9.86
CA THR A 111 11.84 24.27 9.13
C THR A 111 12.16 25.64 9.73
N SER A 112 13.25 25.71 10.48
CA SER A 112 14.01 26.95 10.62
C SER A 112 14.85 27.13 9.37
N THR A 113 14.63 28.19 8.60
CA THR A 113 15.63 28.69 7.65
C THR A 113 15.77 30.20 7.83
N PRO A 114 16.99 30.73 7.97
CA PRO A 114 17.22 32.16 7.82
C PRO A 114 17.15 32.49 6.32
N THR A 115 16.74 33.72 6.00
CA THR A 115 16.56 34.28 4.65
C THR A 115 15.14 34.10 4.10
N GLY A 116 14.29 35.08 4.42
CA GLY A 116 12.91 35.16 3.94
C GLY A 116 12.85 35.56 2.47
N PHE A 117 12.17 34.73 1.68
CA PHE A 117 11.51 35.13 0.43
C PHE A 117 10.37 34.13 0.19
N LEU A 118 9.11 34.56 0.40
CA LEU A 118 7.92 33.77 0.06
C LEU A 118 7.73 33.80 -1.45
N ARG A 119 7.61 32.62 -2.06
CA ARG A 119 7.15 32.48 -3.46
C ARG A 119 5.68 32.04 -3.47
N PRO A 120 4.80 32.59 -4.34
CA PRO A 120 3.40 32.21 -4.38
C PRO A 120 3.22 30.78 -4.93
N ALA A 121 2.27 30.04 -4.36
CA ALA A 121 1.90 28.69 -4.81
C ALA A 121 1.04 28.71 -6.09
N PRO A 122 1.20 27.77 -7.03
CA PRO A 122 0.18 27.55 -8.05
C PRO A 122 -0.85 26.49 -7.63
N SER A 123 -2.11 26.92 -7.72
CA SER A 123 -3.37 26.21 -7.98
C SER A 123 -3.76 24.95 -7.17
N SER A 124 -4.75 25.17 -6.31
CA SER A 124 -5.78 24.26 -5.80
C SER A 124 -5.93 22.89 -6.48
N CYS A 125 -5.74 21.80 -5.73
CA CYS A 125 -6.41 20.54 -6.02
C CYS A 125 -7.91 20.69 -5.74
N LYS A 126 -8.77 20.45 -6.73
CA LYS A 126 -10.23 20.32 -6.51
C LYS A 126 -10.52 19.01 -5.75
N PRO A 127 -11.52 19.00 -4.85
CA PRO A 127 -11.96 17.77 -4.19
C PRO A 127 -12.63 16.81 -5.19
N CYS A 128 -12.42 15.51 -5.01
CA CYS A 128 -13.19 14.46 -5.70
C CYS A 128 -14.64 14.52 -5.22
N ALA A 129 -15.58 14.69 -6.15
CA ALA A 129 -17.02 14.63 -5.85
C ALA A 129 -17.40 13.18 -5.51
N GLY A 130 -18.20 13.04 -4.45
CA GLY A 130 -18.90 11.81 -4.08
C GLY A 130 -20.27 11.70 -4.74
#